data_AF-A0A1K1NKU7-F1
#
_entry.id   AF-A0A1K1NKU7-F1
#
_cell.length_a   1.000
_cell.length_b   1.000
_cell.length_c   1.000
_cell.angle_alpha   90.00
_cell.angle_beta   90.00
_cell.angle_gamma   90.00
#
_symmetry.space_group_name_H-M   'P 1'
#
loop_
_entity.id
_entity.type
_entity.pdbx_description
1 polymer ?
#
loop_
_entity_poly.entity_id
_entity_poly.type
_entity_poly.pdbx_seq_one_letter_code
_entity_poly.pdbx_strand_id
1 'polypeptide(L)' 'MIGISVLLICFGLLMLIRPQAVWALNEKWKSSDATEPSDLYVWSTRFGGALCLLAGAGGLFALLLI' A
#
# COMPACT_ATOMS: atom_id res chain seq x y z
N MET A 1 6.66 -2.10 -18.09
CA MET A 1 6.06 -3.14 -17.21
C MET A 1 6.83 -3.29 -15.90
N ILE A 2 8.17 -3.37 -15.92
CA ILE A 2 9.00 -3.43 -14.70
C ILE A 2 8.76 -2.23 -13.76
N GLY A 3 8.72 -1.00 -14.28
CA GLY A 3 8.54 0.19 -13.44
C GLY A 3 7.26 0.18 -12.60
N ILE A 4 6.15 -0.31 -13.16
CA ILE A 4 4.86 -0.44 -12.43
C ILE A 4 4.96 -1.51 -11.35
N SER A 5 5.63 -2.63 -11.64
CA SER A 5 5.82 -3.72 -10.67
C SER A 5 6.64 -3.25 -9.47
N VAL A 6 7.72 -2.50 -9.71
CA VAL A 6 8.55 -1.90 -8.67
C VAL A 6 7.75 -0.89 -7.85
N LEU A 7 6.97 -0.02 -8.50
CA LEU A 7 6.09 0.93 -7.80
C LEU A 7 5.08 0.21 -6.89
N LEU A 8 4.43 -0.84 -7.39
CA LEU A 8 3.47 -1.64 -6.60
C LEU A 8 4.13 -2.31 -5.39
N ILE A 9 5.35 -2.83 -5.54
CA ILE A 9 6.11 -3.43 -4.42
C ILE A 9 6.46 -2.35 -3.39
N CYS A 10 7.03 -1.22 -3.80
CA CYS A 10 7.40 -0.14 -2.89
C CYS A 10 6.17 0.43 -2.16
N PHE A 11 5.07 0.63 -2.87
CA PHE A 11 3.84 1.17 -2.31
C PHE A 11 3.14 0.17 -1.40
N GLY A 12 3.08 -1.11 -1.79
CA GLY A 12 2.55 -2.19 -0.97
C GLY A 12 3.35 -2.37 0.33
N LEU A 13 4.68 -2.25 0.28
CA LEU A 13 5.53 -2.30 1.46
C LEU A 13 5.32 -1.09 2.38
N LEU A 14 5.17 0.10 1.82
CA LEU A 14 4.87 1.32 2.58
C LEU A 14 3.53 1.20 3.32
N MET A 15 2.50 0.67 2.64
CA MET A 15 1.19 0.37 3.24
C MET A 15 1.26 -0.67 4.37
N LEU A 16 2.15 -1.65 4.27
CA LEU A 16 2.34 -2.66 5.32
C LEU A 16 3.03 -2.11 6.57
N ILE A 17 4.16 -1.40 6.36
CA ILE A 17 5.04 -0.94 7.44
C ILE A 17 4.43 0.28 8.14
N ARG A 18 3.90 1.24 7.39
CA ARG A 18 3.37 2.51 7.93
C ARG A 18 2.00 2.87 7.35
N PRO A 19 0.94 2.10 7.67
CA PRO A 19 -0.43 2.45 7.28
C PRO A 19 -0.87 3.82 7.79
N GLN A 20 -0.34 4.28 8.94
CA GLN A 20 -0.57 5.62 9.48
C GLN A 20 -0.06 6.75 8.56
N ALA A 21 1.06 6.54 7.86
CA ALA A 21 1.58 7.53 6.92
C ALA A 21 0.69 7.63 5.67
N VAL A 22 0.18 6.47 5.19
CA VAL A 22 -0.78 6.41 4.08
C VAL A 22 -2.10 7.11 4.45
N TRP A 23 -2.57 6.88 5.68
CA TRP A 23 -3.72 7.57 6.24
C TRP A 23 -3.51 9.07 6.36
N ALA A 24 -2.33 9.50 6.84
CA ALA A 24 -1.99 10.91 6.97
C ALA A 24 -1.99 11.64 5.62
N LEU A 25 -1.60 10.96 4.54
CA LEU A 25 -1.60 11.50 3.19
C LEU A 25 -3.00 11.53 2.56
N ASN A 26 -3.84 10.51 2.80
CA ASN A 26 -5.12 10.36 2.09
C ASN A 26 -6.34 10.84 2.87
N GLU A 27 -6.34 10.71 4.19
CA GLU A 27 -7.54 10.87 5.00
C GLU A 27 -7.42 12.01 6.02
N LYS A 28 -6.24 12.19 6.63
CA LYS A 28 -6.04 13.14 7.75
C LYS A 28 -6.39 14.59 7.40
N TRP A 29 -6.09 15.02 6.18
CA TRP A 29 -6.43 16.35 5.67
C TRP A 29 -7.92 16.57 5.41
N LYS A 30 -8.74 15.51 5.40
CA LYS A 30 -10.16 15.57 5.05
C LYS A 30 -11.07 15.90 6.24
N SER A 31 -10.56 15.80 7.46
CA SER A 31 -11.30 16.13 8.68
C SER A 31 -10.39 16.84 9.67
N SER A 32 -10.82 18.01 10.16
CA SER A 32 -10.07 18.78 11.17
C SER A 32 -9.94 18.05 12.51
N ASP A 33 -10.81 17.06 12.80
CA ASP A 33 -10.83 16.31 14.08
C ASP A 33 -10.27 14.88 13.95
N ALA A 34 -9.77 14.47 12.79
CA ALA A 34 -9.18 13.15 12.61
C ALA A 34 -7.82 13.07 13.33
N THR A 35 -7.83 12.57 14.57
CA THR A 35 -6.63 12.45 15.39
C THR A 35 -5.83 11.18 15.06
N GLU A 36 -6.51 10.05 14.84
CA GLU A 36 -5.90 8.75 14.58
C GLU A 36 -6.71 7.90 13.57
N PRO A 37 -6.04 7.03 12.78
CA PRO A 37 -6.73 6.09 11.91
C PRO A 37 -7.51 5.04 12.72
N SER A 38 -8.68 4.66 12.21
CA SER A 38 -9.45 3.55 12.78
C SER A 38 -8.75 2.20 12.55
N ASP A 39 -8.97 1.24 13.45
CA ASP A 39 -8.41 -0.11 13.33
C ASP A 39 -8.80 -0.80 12.02
N LEU A 40 -10.04 -0.55 11.56
CA LEU A 40 -10.55 -1.01 10.26
C LEU A 40 -9.76 -0.40 9.09
N TYR A 41 -9.36 0.87 9.17
CA TYR A 41 -8.53 1.51 8.14
C TYR A 41 -7.12 0.91 8.14
N VAL A 42 -6.53 0.71 9.31
CA VAL A 42 -5.19 0.10 9.44
C VAL A 42 -5.18 -1.31 8.87
N TRP A 43 -6.20 -2.12 9.20
CA TRP A 43 -6.33 -3.48 8.71
C TRP A 43 -6.55 -3.52 7.20
N SER A 44 -7.48 -2.73 6.67
CA SER A 44 -7.78 -2.69 5.23
C SER A 44 -6.59 -2.16 4.42
N THR A 45 -5.85 -1.17 4.93
CA THR A 45 -4.63 -0.64 4.29
C THR A 45 -3.52 -1.68 4.25
N ARG A 46 -3.31 -2.43 5.32
CA ARG A 46 -2.33 -3.53 5.35
C ARG A 46 -2.72 -4.66 4.39
N PHE A 47 -4.01 -5.00 4.32
CA PHE A 47 -4.51 -6.01 3.39
C PHE A 47 -4.33 -5.56 1.93
N GLY A 48 -4.70 -4.32 1.60
CA GLY A 48 -4.45 -3.74 0.27
C GLY A 48 -2.96 -3.66 -0.08
N GLY A 49 -2.13 -3.32 0.91
CA GLY A 49 -0.67 -3.31 0.78
C GLY A 49 -0.10 -4.69 0.44
N ALA A 50 -0.59 -5.74 1.10
CA ALA A 50 -0.19 -7.12 0.82
C ALA A 50 -0.57 -7.54 -0.60
N LEU A 51 -1.77 -7.19 -1.06
CA LEU A 51 -2.22 -7.46 -2.43
C LEU A 51 -1.37 -6.71 -3.47
N CYS A 52 -1.04 -5.43 -3.24
CA CYS A 52 -0.12 -4.68 -4.11
C CYS A 52 1.26 -5.32 -4.19
N LEU A 53 1.79 -5.79 -3.06
CA LEU A 53 3.07 -6.49 -2.99
C LEU A 53 3.04 -7.79 -3.80
N LEU A 54 1.99 -8.59 -3.65
CA LEU A 54 1.79 -9.82 -4.41
C LEU A 54 1.63 -9.55 -5.92
N ALA A 55 0.86 -8.54 -6.30
CA ALA A 55 0.67 -8.16 -7.70
C ALA A 55 1.98 -7.68 -8.35
N GLY A 56 2.75 -6.85 -7.65
CA GLY A 56 4.05 -6.38 -8.12
C GLY A 56 5.09 -7.50 -8.20
N ALA A 57 5.14 -8.38 -7.21
CA ALA A 57 6.01 -9.55 -7.23
C ALA A 57 5.63 -10.52 -8.37
N GLY A 58 4.34 -10.79 -8.55
CA GLY A 58 3.83 -11.61 -9.65
C GLY A 58 4.13 -11.01 -11.03
N GLY A 59 4.00 -9.69 -11.17
CA GLY A 59 4.36 -8.99 -12.41
C GLY A 59 5.85 -9.07 -12.75
N LEU A 60 6.72 -8.97 -11.74
CA LEU A 60 8.17 -9.16 -11.89
C LEU A 60 8.51 -10.61 -12.25
N PHE A 61 7.88 -11.57 -11.56
CA PHE A 61 8.08 -13.00 -11.79
C PHE A 61 7.64 -13.42 -13.19
N ALA A 62 6.45 -12.98 -13.63
CA ALA A 62 5.95 -13.26 -14.98
C ALA A 62 6.88 -12.70 -16.06
N LEU A 63 7.47 -11.53 -15.84
CA LEU A 63 8.36 -10.89 -16.81
C LEU A 63 9.79 -11.46 -16.82
N LEU A 64 10.20 -12.14 -15.73
CA LEU A 64 11.48 -12.84 -15.64
C LEU A 64 11.43 -14.26 -16.20
N LEU A 65 10.24 -14.89 -16.25
CA LEU A 65 10.05 -16.29 -16.65
C LEU A 65 9.40 -16.49 -18.02
N ILE A 66 8.85 -15.43 -18.62
CA ILE A 66 8.28 -15.42 -19.98
C ILE A 66 9.14 -14.51 -20.85
#